data_AF-A0A8I0GS69-F1
#
_entry.id   AF-A0A8I0GS69-F1
#
_cell.length_a   1.000
_cell.length_b   1.000
_cell.length_c   1.000
_cell.angle_alpha   90.00
_cell.angle_beta   90.00
_cell.angle_gamma   90.00
#
_symmetry.space_group_name_H-M   'P 1'
#
loop_
_entity.id
_entity.type
_entity.pdbx_description
1 polymer ?
#
loop_
_entity_poly.entity_id
_entity_poly.type
_entity_poly.pdbx_seq_one_letter_code
_entity_poly.pdbx_strand_id
1 'polypeptide(L)'
;MGGLSIWHWLVVGIIVLLLFGKGRFSDMMGDVAKGIKSFKKGMTEEEDAAPAVPPAAPRLQQQPPIEPNPDPTLQPMKDDRPHS
;
A
#
# COMPACT_ATOMS: atom_id res chain seq x y z
N MET A 1 -27.70 -5.41 38.78
CA MET A 1 -26.49 -4.61 38.53
C MET A 1 -26.22 -4.62 37.03
N GLY A 2 -26.97 -3.79 36.30
CA GLY A 2 -27.02 -3.80 34.84
C GLY A 2 -25.71 -3.30 34.25
N GLY A 3 -24.91 -4.23 33.73
CA GLY A 3 -23.67 -3.94 33.03
C GLY A 3 -23.92 -2.92 31.93
N LEU A 4 -23.02 -1.94 31.88
CA LEU A 4 -22.86 -0.87 30.89
C LEU A 4 -23.66 -1.12 29.60
N SER A 5 -24.89 -0.62 29.60
CA SER A 5 -25.81 -0.70 28.46
C SER A 5 -25.11 -0.20 27.20
N ILE A 6 -25.40 -0.80 26.04
CA ILE A 6 -24.81 -0.42 24.74
C ILE A 6 -24.94 1.10 24.48
N TRP A 7 -25.99 1.71 25.03
CA TRP A 7 -26.18 3.17 25.00
C TRP A 7 -25.07 3.93 25.77
N HIS A 8 -24.60 3.46 26.91
CA HIS A 8 -23.49 4.11 27.61
C HIS A 8 -22.23 4.22 26.74
N TRP A 9 -21.87 3.14 26.03
CA TRP A 9 -20.71 3.13 25.15
C TRP A 9 -20.84 4.08 23.95
N LEU A 10 -22.04 4.24 23.39
CA LEU A 10 -22.26 5.21 22.30
C LEU A 10 -22.05 6.66 22.78
N VAL A 11 -22.59 7.01 23.95
CA VAL A 11 -22.41 8.35 24.54
C VAL A 11 -20.94 8.62 24.86
N VAL A 12 -20.25 7.64 25.45
CA VAL A 12 -18.81 7.74 25.75
C VAL A 12 -18.00 7.92 24.47
N GLY A 13 -18.29 7.17 23.41
CA GLY A 13 -17.62 7.31 22.11
C GLY A 13 -17.74 8.72 21.52
N ILE A 14 -18.93 9.35 21.63
CA ILE A 14 -19.16 10.73 21.18
C ILE A 14 -18.32 11.72 22.00
N ILE A 15 -18.29 11.57 23.33
CA ILE A 15 -17.51 12.46 24.22
C ILE A 15 -16.02 12.34 23.91
N VAL A 16 -15.50 11.12 23.74
CA VAL A 16 -14.09 10.89 23.38
C VAL A 16 -13.77 11.53 22.03
N LEU A 17 -14.63 11.38 21.02
CA LEU A 17 -14.43 12.01 19.72
C LEU A 17 -14.47 13.55 19.78
N LEU A 18 -15.29 14.13 20.65
CA LEU A 18 -15.33 15.58 20.88
C LEU A 18 -14.09 16.10 21.60
N LEU A 19 -13.57 15.37 22.60
CA LEU A 19 -12.37 15.73 23.36
C LEU A 19 -11.10 15.61 22.51
N PHE A 20 -10.97 14.53 21.73
CA PHE A 20 -9.81 14.31 20.88
C PHE A 20 -9.91 15.01 19.51
N GLY A 21 -11.14 15.31 19.07
CA GLY A 21 -11.44 15.89 17.78
C GLY A 21 -11.26 14.91 16.60
N LYS A 22 -12.01 15.13 15.51
CA LYS A 22 -11.99 14.25 14.32
C LYS A 22 -10.62 14.11 13.65
N GLY A 23 -9.75 15.12 13.74
CA GLY A 23 -8.45 15.11 13.06
C GLY A 23 -7.45 14.17 13.72
N ARG A 24 -7.33 14.23 15.04
CA ARG A 24 -6.35 13.44 15.81
C ARG A 24 -6.76 11.96 15.88
N PHE A 25 -8.06 11.71 16.08
CA PHE A 25 -8.61 10.35 16.16
C PHE A 25 -8.47 9.61 14.83
N SER A 26 -8.67 10.28 13.68
CA SER A 26 -8.57 9.64 12.36
C SER A 26 -7.15 9.21 11.99
N ASP A 27 -6.14 10.04 12.26
CA ASP A 27 -4.73 9.70 12.02
C ASP A 27 -4.30 8.51 12.90
N MET A 28 -4.59 8.57 14.21
CA MET A 28 -4.24 7.48 15.14
C MET A 28 -5.00 6.18 14.82
N MET A 29 -6.29 6.26 14.46
CA MET A 29 -7.06 5.09 14.07
C MET A 29 -6.54 4.48 12.76
N GLY A 30 -6.03 5.31 11.83
CA GLY A 30 -5.39 4.83 10.60
C GLY A 30 -4.14 4.00 10.86
N ASP A 31 -3.25 4.48 11.73
CA ASP A 31 -2.02 3.77 12.11
C ASP A 31 -2.33 2.47 12.89
N VAL A 32 -3.29 2.52 13.81
CA VAL A 32 -3.75 1.34 14.55
C VAL A 32 -4.40 0.33 13.61
N ALA A 33 -5.26 0.77 12.69
CA ALA A 33 -5.89 -0.12 11.71
C ALA A 33 -4.86 -0.78 10.79
N LYS A 34 -3.81 -0.06 10.41
CA LYS A 34 -2.71 -0.60 9.61
C LYS A 34 -1.90 -1.65 10.37
N GLY A 35 -1.59 -1.39 11.65
CA GLY A 35 -0.93 -2.36 12.53
C GLY A 35 -1.73 -3.65 12.71
N ILE A 36 -3.03 -3.52 13.02
CA ILE A 36 -3.94 -4.67 13.18
C ILE A 36 -4.11 -5.43 11.86
N LYS A 37 -4.21 -4.73 10.72
CA LYS A 37 -4.32 -5.37 9.39
C LYS A 37 -3.07 -6.17 9.02
N SER A 38 -1.89 -5.64 9.29
CA SER A 38 -0.62 -6.36 9.07
C SER A 38 -0.47 -7.54 10.01
N PHE A 39 -0.88 -7.40 11.27
CA PHE A 39 -0.88 -8.51 12.24
C PHE A 39 -1.82 -9.63 11.80
N LYS A 40 -3.06 -9.29 11.39
CA LYS A 40 -4.01 -10.26 10.88
C LYS A 40 -3.51 -10.92 9.59
N LYS A 41 -2.93 -10.16 8.66
CA LYS A 41 -2.38 -10.70 7.40
C LYS A 41 -1.22 -11.65 7.65
N GLY A 42 -0.29 -11.31 8.55
CA GLY A 42 0.82 -12.19 8.92
C GLY A 42 0.34 -13.49 9.58
N MET A 43 -0.69 -13.42 10.44
CA MET A 43 -1.25 -14.61 11.09
C MET A 43 -2.05 -15.50 10.13
N THR A 44 -2.71 -14.91 9.13
CA THR A 44 -3.38 -15.67 8.05
C THR A 44 -2.38 -16.23 7.02
N GLU A 45 -1.26 -15.56 6.74
CA GLU A 45 -0.17 -16.09 5.89
C GLU A 45 0.57 -17.27 6.52
N GLU A 46 0.63 -17.37 7.86
CA GLU A 46 1.13 -18.56 8.55
C GLU A 46 0.18 -19.77 8.46
N GLU A 47 -1.14 -19.54 8.37
CA GLU A 47 -2.14 -20.61 8.19
C GLU A 47 -2.35 -21.00 6.72
N ASP A 48 -2.19 -20.07 5.78
CA ASP A 48 -2.46 -20.26 4.36
C ASP A 48 -1.20 -19.92 3.55
N ALA A 49 -0.30 -20.90 3.42
CA ALA A 49 0.86 -20.81 2.54
C ALA A 49 0.41 -20.89 1.05
N ALA A 50 -0.32 -19.88 0.59
CA ALA A 50 -0.59 -19.60 -0.82
C ALA A 50 -0.22 -18.13 -1.10
N PRO A 51 0.49 -17.83 -2.19
CA PRO A 51 1.07 -16.51 -2.43
C PRO A 51 -0.04 -15.49 -2.72
N ALA A 52 -0.49 -14.79 -1.69
CA ALA A 52 -1.37 -13.64 -1.83
C ALA A 52 -0.55 -12.45 -2.36
N VAL A 53 -0.46 -12.36 -3.69
CA VAL A 53 0.00 -11.18 -4.43
C VAL A 53 -0.61 -9.93 -3.78
N PRO A 54 0.19 -9.01 -3.21
CA PRO A 54 -0.35 -7.82 -2.57
C PRO A 54 -1.19 -7.03 -3.58
N PRO A 55 -2.34 -6.43 -3.18
CA PRO A 55 -3.11 -5.59 -4.08
C PRO A 55 -2.17 -4.51 -4.58
N ALA A 56 -2.03 -4.44 -5.91
CA ALA A 56 -1.17 -3.50 -6.59
C ALA A 56 -1.33 -2.12 -5.95
N ALA A 57 -0.26 -1.65 -5.30
CA ALA A 57 -0.06 -0.22 -5.14
C ALA A 57 -0.32 0.41 -6.52
N PRO A 58 -1.03 1.54 -6.63
CA PRO A 58 -1.33 2.16 -7.92
C PRO A 58 -0.03 2.53 -8.65
N ARG A 59 0.49 1.57 -9.41
CA ARG A 59 1.69 1.61 -10.24
C ARG A 59 1.32 1.79 -11.71
N LEU A 60 0.17 2.41 -11.99
CA LEU A 60 -0.34 2.58 -13.35
C LEU A 60 -0.69 4.03 -13.70
N GLN A 61 -0.09 5.04 -13.06
CA GLN A 61 -0.39 6.43 -13.41
C GLN A 61 0.78 7.31 -13.87
N GLN A 62 2.07 6.95 -13.74
CA GLN A 62 3.13 7.93 -14.05
C GLN A 62 4.44 7.41 -14.70
N GLN A 63 4.52 6.16 -15.15
CA GLN A 63 5.59 5.79 -16.09
C GLN A 63 4.96 5.68 -17.48
N PRO A 64 5.19 6.65 -18.39
CA PRO A 64 4.88 6.41 -19.80
C PRO A 64 5.61 5.13 -20.23
N PRO A 65 4.96 4.24 -21.00
CA PRO A 65 5.64 3.09 -21.56
C PRO A 65 6.94 3.56 -22.22
N ILE A 66 8.07 3.01 -21.80
CA ILE A 66 9.32 3.13 -22.54
C ILE A 66 9.08 2.44 -23.89
N GLU A 67 8.75 3.24 -24.90
CA GLU A 67 8.74 2.79 -26.29
C GLU A 67 10.14 2.21 -26.58
N PRO A 68 10.25 0.95 -27.04
CA PRO A 68 11.52 0.42 -27.50
C PRO A 68 11.94 1.28 -28.69
N ASN A 69 12.99 2.07 -28.53
CA ASN A 69 13.53 2.92 -29.58
C ASN A 69 13.91 2.03 -30.77
N PRO A 70 13.16 2.04 -31.88
CA PRO A 70 13.54 1.33 -33.07
C PRO A 70 14.50 2.26 -33.79
N ASP A 71 15.77 2.24 -33.39
CA ASP A 71 16.84 2.77 -34.24
C ASP A 71 17.21 1.64 -35.22
N PRO A 72 16.66 1.60 -36.45
CA PRO A 72 17.11 0.67 -37.49
C PRO A 72 18.53 1.02 -37.98
N THR A 73 19.08 2.13 -37.51
CA THR A 73 20.43 2.63 -37.78
C THR A 73 21.42 2.19 -36.70
N LEU A 74 21.45 0.90 -36.37
CA LEU A 74 22.70 0.29 -35.93
C LEU A 74 23.64 0.26 -37.13
N GLN A 75 24.32 1.38 -37.37
CA GLN A 75 25.33 1.47 -38.43
C GLN A 75 26.36 0.36 -38.18
N PRO A 76 26.59 -0.54 -39.15
CA PRO A 76 27.60 -1.56 -39.00
C PRO A 76 28.94 -0.84 -38.78
N MET A 77 29.61 -1.19 -37.68
CA MET A 77 30.93 -0.70 -37.34
C MET A 77 31.84 -0.92 -38.56
N LYS A 78 32.19 0.15 -39.26
CA LYS A 78 33.10 0.13 -40.41
C LYS A 78 34.45 -0.37 -39.91
N ASP A 79 34.82 -1.58 -40.35
CA ASP A 79 36.09 -2.27 -40.09
C ASP A 79 37.23 -1.41 -40.66
N ASP A 80 37.76 -0.50 -39.85
CA ASP A 80 38.91 0.35 -40.15
C ASP A 80 40.22 -0.45 -39.90
N ARG A 81 40.37 -1.58 -40.60
CA ARG A 81 41.60 -2.39 -40.57
C ARG A 81 42.44 -2.10 -41.82
N PRO A 82 43.61 -1.47 -41.69
CA PRO A 82 44.51 -1.28 -42.83
C PRO A 82 45.10 -2.64 -43.23
N HIS A 83 44.74 -3.11 -44.41
CA HIS A 83 45.42 -4.24 -45.03
C HIS A 83 46.73 -3.73 -45.66
N SER A 84 47.85 -3.97 -44.98
CA SER A 84 49.21 -3.94 -45.56
C SER A 84 49.56 -5.26 -46.22
#